data_AF-A0A377CB18-F1
#
_entry.id   AF-A0A377CB18-F1
#
_cell.length_a   1.000
_cell.length_b   1.000
_cell.length_c   1.000
_cell.angle_alpha   90.00
_cell.angle_beta   90.00
_cell.angle_gamma   90.00
#
_symmetry.space_group_name_H-M   'P 1'
#
loop_
_entity.id
_entity.type
_entity.pdbx_description
1 polymer ?
#
loop_
_entity_poly.entity_id
_entity_poly.type
_entity_poly.pdbx_seq_one_letter_code
_entity_poly.pdbx_strand_id
1 'polypeptide(L)'
;MNFPFEGLTSGSKYGTAVGIIMFMLVIGGAFGIVMRTGTIDNGILALIRHTRGNEILFIPALFILFSLGGAVFGMGEEAVALCHYHRTANGPAGL
;
A
#
# COMPACT_ATOMS: atom_id res chain seq x y z
N MET A 1 -0.91 17.70 4.44
CA MET A 1 -0.07 18.16 3.32
C MET A 1 -0.46 17.46 2.02
N ASN A 2 -1.73 17.57 1.57
CA ASN A 2 -2.25 16.90 0.36
C ASN A 2 -2.62 17.88 -0.77
N PHE A 3 -2.16 19.13 -0.67
CA PHE A 3 -2.41 20.21 -1.63
C PHE A 3 -2.30 19.84 -3.12
N PRO A 4 -1.26 19.12 -3.59
CA PRO A 4 -1.17 18.77 -5.01
C PRO A 4 -2.23 17.75 -5.45
N PHE A 5 -2.68 16.88 -4.56
CA PHE A 5 -3.72 15.88 -4.85
C PHE A 5 -5.13 16.48 -4.72
N GLU A 6 -5.34 17.38 -3.76
CA GLU A 6 -6.60 18.12 -3.60
C GLU A 6 -6.87 19.03 -4.81
N GLY A 7 -5.86 19.72 -5.35
CA GLY A 7 -6.03 20.55 -6.54
C GLY A 7 -6.43 19.75 -7.79
N LEU A 8 -5.88 18.55 -7.97
CA LEU A 8 -6.15 17.68 -9.12
C LEU A 8 -7.50 16.95 -9.04
N THR A 9 -8.05 16.81 -7.84
CA THR A 9 -9.27 16.04 -7.56
C THR A 9 -10.47 16.91 -7.17
N SER A 10 -10.26 18.22 -6.96
CA SER A 10 -11.31 19.18 -6.63
C SER A 10 -12.31 19.37 -7.77
N GLY A 11 -13.61 19.31 -7.45
CA GLY A 11 -14.70 19.70 -8.36
C GLY A 11 -15.36 18.58 -9.19
N SER A 12 -14.99 17.30 -9.05
CA SER A 12 -15.57 16.20 -9.84
C SER A 12 -15.85 14.94 -9.01
N LYS A 13 -16.96 14.25 -9.31
CA LYS A 13 -17.32 12.92 -8.74
C LYS A 13 -16.26 11.83 -8.94
N TYR A 14 -15.29 12.06 -9.82
CA TYR A 14 -14.17 11.15 -10.11
C TYR A 14 -12.87 11.51 -9.38
N GLY A 15 -12.88 12.49 -8.48
CA GLY A 15 -11.68 12.94 -7.76
C GLY A 15 -10.94 11.80 -7.07
N THR A 16 -11.65 10.89 -6.41
CA THR A 16 -11.03 9.71 -5.75
C THR A 16 -10.30 8.80 -6.75
N ALA A 17 -10.88 8.55 -7.93
CA ALA A 17 -10.27 7.70 -8.96
C ALA A 17 -8.98 8.34 -9.51
N VAL A 18 -9.00 9.66 -9.75
CA VAL A 18 -7.81 10.40 -10.19
C VAL A 18 -6.70 10.35 -9.13
N GLY A 19 -7.05 10.44 -7.85
CA GLY A 19 -6.10 10.28 -6.75
C GLY A 19 -5.41 8.91 -6.74
N ILE A 20 -6.18 7.82 -6.93
CA ILE A 20 -5.64 6.45 -6.99
C ILE A 20 -4.72 6.28 -8.21
N ILE A 21 -5.10 6.80 -9.38
CA ILE A 21 -4.30 6.70 -10.61
C ILE A 21 -2.97 7.44 -10.45
N MET A 22 -2.99 8.66 -9.89
CA MET A 22 -1.75 9.43 -9.65
C MET A 22 -0.83 8.72 -8.66
N PHE A 23 -1.38 8.14 -7.60
CA PHE A 23 -0.60 7.33 -6.67
C PHE A 23 0.03 6.09 -7.34
N MET A 24 -0.73 5.37 -8.17
CA MET A 24 -0.22 4.24 -8.95
C MET A 24 0.92 4.65 -9.89
N LEU A 25 0.83 5.80 -10.55
CA LEU A 25 1.89 6.29 -11.43
C LEU A 25 3.18 6.61 -10.67
N VAL A 26 3.08 7.22 -9.49
CA VAL A 26 4.25 7.50 -8.63
C VAL A 26 4.91 6.21 -8.18
N ILE A 27 4.13 5.22 -7.72
CA ILE A 27 4.66 3.89 -7.36
C ILE A 27 5.32 3.22 -8.56
N GLY A 28 4.66 3.24 -9.73
CA GLY A 28 5.20 2.65 -10.96
C GLY A 28 6.52 3.29 -11.40
N GLY A 29 6.63 4.61 -11.30
CA GLY A 29 7.88 5.33 -11.58
C GLY A 29 9.02 4.95 -10.63
N ALA A 30 8.72 4.84 -9.33
CA ALA A 30 9.70 4.39 -8.33
C ALA A 30 10.12 2.93 -8.57
N PHE A 31 9.16 2.04 -8.88
CA PHE A 31 9.45 0.65 -9.24
C PHE A 31 10.32 0.54 -10.50
N GLY A 32 10.11 1.41 -11.49
CA GLY A 32 10.95 1.48 -12.69
C GLY A 32 12.41 1.80 -12.37
N ILE A 33 12.67 2.70 -11.41
CA ILE A 33 14.04 2.99 -10.95
C ILE A 33 14.63 1.77 -10.23
N VAL A 34 13.87 1.15 -9.34
CA VAL A 34 14.30 -0.04 -8.57
C VAL A 34 14.59 -1.25 -9.47
N MET A 35 13.85 -1.41 -10.56
CA MET A 35 14.11 -2.41 -11.59
C MET A 35 15.38 -2.07 -12.38
N ARG A 36 15.57 -0.80 -12.74
CA ARG A 36 16.77 -0.36 -13.48
C ARG A 36 18.06 -0.49 -12.67
N THR A 37 17.99 -0.41 -11.34
CA THR A 37 19.16 -0.60 -10.46
C THR A 37 19.52 -2.07 -10.25
N GLY A 38 18.72 -3.03 -10.74
CA GLY A 38 18.96 -4.46 -10.53
C GLY A 38 18.89 -4.87 -9.05
N THR A 39 18.27 -4.04 -8.20
CA THR A 39 18.16 -4.30 -6.76
C THR A 39 17.25 -5.50 -6.51
N ILE A 40 16.24 -5.70 -7.35
CA ILE A 40 15.32 -6.83 -7.27
C ILE A 40 16.05 -8.14 -7.57
N ASP A 41 16.81 -8.21 -8.67
CA ASP A 41 17.57 -9.40 -9.04
C ASP A 41 18.58 -9.79 -7.95
N ASN A 42 19.35 -8.80 -7.45
CA ASN A 42 20.31 -9.03 -6.36
C ASN A 42 19.63 -9.39 -5.04
N GLY A 43 18.46 -8.81 -4.75
CA GLY A 43 17.65 -9.11 -3.57
C GLY A 43 17.12 -10.54 -3.60
N ILE A 44 16.61 -11.00 -4.75
CA ILE A 44 16.17 -12.38 -4.94
C ILE A 44 17.34 -13.35 -4.80
N LEU A 45 18.49 -13.07 -5.44
CA LEU A 45 19.68 -13.91 -5.27
C LEU A 45 20.18 -13.95 -3.82
N ALA A 46 20.12 -12.84 -3.10
CA ALA A 46 20.45 -12.78 -1.67
C ALA A 46 19.48 -13.64 -0.85
N LEU A 47 18.19 -13.57 -1.13
CA LEU A 47 17.16 -14.35 -0.45
C LEU A 47 17.31 -15.86 -0.72
N ILE A 48 17.58 -16.24 -1.97
CA ILE A 48 17.89 -17.63 -2.36
C ILE A 48 19.13 -18.12 -1.62
N ARG A 49 20.21 -17.32 -1.57
CA ARG A 49 21.42 -17.69 -0.82
C ARG A 49 21.15 -17.84 0.68
N HIS A 50 20.31 -16.99 1.25
CA HIS A 50 19.92 -17.09 2.66
C HIS A 50 19.04 -18.31 2.94
N THR A 51 18.32 -18.79 1.92
CA THR A 51 17.41 -19.95 2.00
C THR A 51 18.06 -21.25 1.46
N ARG A 52 19.32 -21.22 1.02
CA ARG A 52 20.04 -22.41 0.52
C ARG A 52 20.15 -23.46 1.61
N GLY A 53 19.52 -24.61 1.37
CA GLY A 53 19.44 -25.75 2.31
C GLY A 53 18.03 -25.99 2.85
N ASN A 54 17.10 -25.03 2.72
CA ASN A 54 15.70 -25.22 3.08
C ASN A 54 14.79 -24.40 2.16
N GLU A 55 14.84 -24.70 0.86
CA GLU A 55 14.14 -23.99 -0.23
C GLU A 55 12.62 -23.86 0.03
N ILE A 56 12.06 -24.77 0.82
CA ILE A 56 10.66 -24.76 1.29
C ILE A 56 10.34 -23.49 2.10
N LEU A 57 11.30 -22.90 2.82
CA LEU A 57 11.10 -21.66 3.59
C LEU A 57 10.94 -20.40 2.73
N PHE A 58 11.25 -20.47 1.43
CA PHE A 58 11.09 -19.33 0.54
C PHE A 58 9.63 -18.91 0.41
N ILE A 59 8.71 -19.87 0.25
CA ILE A 59 7.26 -19.63 0.09
C ILE A 59 6.67 -18.98 1.36
N PRO A 60 6.87 -19.50 2.59
CA PRO A 60 6.42 -18.86 3.83
C PRO A 60 7.02 -17.47 4.05
N ALA A 61 8.31 -17.28 3.76
CA ALA A 61 8.95 -15.98 3.92
C ALA A 61 8.32 -14.92 3.01
N LEU A 62 8.09 -15.27 1.73
CA LEU A 62 7.37 -14.40 0.80
C LEU A 62 5.93 -14.16 1.27
N PHE A 63 5.24 -15.20 1.73
CA PHE A 63 3.87 -15.11 2.21
C PHE A 63 3.74 -14.13 3.38
N ILE A 64 4.61 -14.23 4.39
CA ILE A 64 4.63 -13.31 5.53
C ILE A 64 4.96 -11.88 5.07
N LEU A 65 5.98 -11.71 4.22
CA LEU A 65 6.40 -10.40 3.75
C LEU A 65 5.27 -9.68 2.99
N PHE A 66 4.63 -10.39 2.04
CA PHE A 66 3.52 -9.84 1.26
C PHE A 66 2.23 -9.69 2.07
N SER A 67 1.90 -10.65 2.94
CA SER A 67 0.72 -10.59 3.78
C SER A 67 0.83 -9.45 4.80
N LEU A 68 1.99 -9.28 5.44
CA LEU A 68 2.23 -8.19 6.38
C LEU A 68 2.24 -6.84 5.67
N GLY A 69 2.93 -6.73 4.53
CA GLY A 69 2.92 -5.51 3.72
C GLY A 69 1.50 -5.13 3.29
N GLY A 70 0.75 -6.08 2.72
CA GLY A 70 -0.63 -5.88 2.31
C GLY A 70 -1.57 -5.55 3.47
N ALA A 71 -1.39 -6.19 4.63
CA ALA A 71 -2.20 -5.91 5.83
C ALA A 71 -1.96 -4.49 6.35
N VAL A 72 -0.71 -4.02 6.38
CA VAL A 72 -0.36 -2.67 6.85
C VAL A 72 -0.95 -1.60 5.93
N PHE A 73 -0.84 -1.76 4.61
CA PHE A 73 -1.40 -0.79 3.66
C PHE A 73 -2.94 -0.88 3.53
N GLY A 74 -3.51 -2.09 3.63
CA GLY A 74 -4.95 -2.32 3.51
C GLY A 74 -5.75 -1.92 4.76
N MET A 75 -5.19 -2.07 5.97
CA MET A 75 -5.88 -1.70 7.22
C MET A 75 -6.09 -0.18 7.36
N GLY A 76 -5.45 0.65 6.52
CA GLY A 76 -5.64 2.10 6.51
C GLY A 76 -7.08 2.55 6.22
N GLU A 77 -7.78 1.88 5.30
CA GLU A 77 -9.17 2.22 4.95
C GLU A 77 -10.15 1.82 6.07
N GLU A 78 -9.91 0.65 6.70
CA GLU A 78 -10.68 0.15 7.84
C GLU A 78 -10.52 1.06 9.08
N ALA A 79 -9.33 1.61 9.33
CA ALA A 79 -9.08 2.51 10.46
C ALA A 79 -9.82 3.86 10.33
N VAL A 80 -9.90 4.39 9.11
CA VAL A 80 -10.69 5.61 8.83
C VAL A 80 -12.18 5.34 8.99
N ALA A 81 -12.67 4.21 8.49
CA ALA A 81 -14.06 3.79 8.65
C ALA A 81 -14.43 3.56 10.13
N LEU A 82 -13.56 2.90 10.91
CA LEU A 82 -13.76 2.65 12.34
C LEU A 82 -13.83 3.94 13.16
N CYS A 83 -12.92 4.88 12.90
CA CYS A 83 -12.94 6.20 13.55
C CYS A 83 -14.23 6.97 13.23
N HIS A 84 -14.71 6.87 11.99
CA HIS A 84 -16.00 7.45 11.59
C HIS A 84 -17.18 6.78 12.29
N TYR A 85 -17.21 5.44 12.35
CA TYR A 85 -18.27 4.69 13.02
C TYR A 85 -18.34 5.01 14.51
N HIS A 86 -17.21 5.08 15.21
CA HIS A 86 -17.18 5.41 16.62
C HIS A 86 -17.60 6.87 16.89
N ARG A 87 -17.35 7.78 15.95
CA ARG A 87 -17.84 9.17 15.99
C ARG A 87 -19.35 9.27 15.74
N THR A 88 -19.94 8.40 14.94
CA THR A 88 -21.40 8.34 14.73
C THR A 88 -22.13 7.54 15.82
N ALA A 89 -21.45 6.58 16.45
CA ALA A 89 -21.99 5.77 17.56
C ALA A 89 -21.97 6.52 18.91
N ASN A 90 -21.07 7.49 19.10
CA ASN A 90 -21.01 8.34 20.30
C ASN A 90 -21.44 9.81 20.03
N GLY A 91 -21.93 10.10 18.83
CA GLY A 91 -22.65 11.34 18.53
C GLY A 91 -24.10 11.23 18.98
N PRO A 92 -24.81 12.35 19.25
CA PRO A 92 -26.15 12.32 19.82
C PRO A 92 -27.09 11.53 18.89
N ALA A 93 -27.53 10.37 19.36
CA ALA A 93 -28.64 9.65 18.78
C ALA A 93 -29.92 10.48 19.08
N GLY A 94 -30.37 11.24 18.09
CA GLY A 94 -31.67 11.93 18.12
C GLY A 94 -31.59 13.44 18.03
N LEU A 95 -31.67 13.95 16.79
CA LEU A 95 -32.49 15.07 16.34
C LEU A 95 -32.59 15.05 14.82
#